data_AF-A0A661QEH7-F1
#
_entry.id   AF-A0A661QEH7-F1
#
_cell.length_a   1.000
_cell.length_b   1.000
_cell.length_c   1.000
_cell.angle_alpha   90.00
_cell.angle_beta   90.00
_cell.angle_gamma   90.00
#
_symmetry.space_group_name_H-M   'P 1'
#
loop_
_entity.id
_entity.type
_entity.pdbx_description
1 polymer ?
#
loop_
_entity_poly.entity_id
_entity_poly.type
_entity_poly.pdbx_seq_one_letter_code
_entity_poly.pdbx_strand_id
1 'polypeptide(L)'
;RRWQQKRQAENDLTRESIWSAEEFGAGLRGALRNGLGQVGDLADLVRRYGVGRKLYSALSVRKIYASLVELATERGFPRPPATTPYEYLPTLRQAFPQHGRELATITEAYVQVHYGEVPTGNEELAHIRDCWERVQAGQPM
;
A
#
# COMPACT_ATOMS: atom_id res chain seq x y z
N ARG A 1 -8.19 18.13 -31.61
CA ARG A 1 -8.33 18.05 -30.14
C ARG A 1 -7.18 17.21 -29.56
N ARG A 2 -5.93 17.73 -29.56
CA ARG A 2 -4.70 16.97 -29.23
C ARG A 2 -3.82 17.64 -28.14
N TRP A 3 -4.32 18.70 -27.51
CA TRP A 3 -3.53 19.57 -26.62
C TRP A 3 -3.77 19.37 -25.12
N GLN A 4 -4.68 18.49 -24.71
CA GLN A 4 -4.96 18.23 -23.28
C GLN A 4 -4.17 17.05 -22.68
N GLN A 5 -3.68 16.10 -23.47
CA GLN A 5 -2.93 14.95 -22.94
C GLN A 5 -1.50 15.30 -22.47
N LYS A 6 -0.91 16.40 -22.94
CA LYS A 6 0.49 16.71 -22.63
C LYS A 6 0.71 17.38 -21.27
N ARG A 7 -0.34 17.92 -20.63
CA ARG A 7 -0.23 18.61 -19.32
C ARG A 7 -0.42 17.69 -18.11
N GLN A 8 -0.97 16.48 -18.29
CA GLN A 8 -1.12 15.50 -17.21
C GLN A 8 0.18 14.73 -16.95
N ALA A 9 0.97 14.43 -17.98
CA ALA A 9 2.26 13.73 -17.82
C ALA A 9 3.34 14.56 -17.10
N GLU A 10 3.27 15.89 -17.15
CA GLU A 10 4.28 16.78 -16.54
C GLU A 10 4.06 16.99 -15.03
N ASN A 11 2.82 16.83 -14.54
CA ASN A 11 2.50 16.86 -13.10
C ASN A 11 2.77 15.53 -12.38
N ASP A 12 2.79 14.42 -13.12
CA ASP A 12 3.09 13.08 -12.56
C ASP A 12 4.55 13.02 -12.07
N LEU A 13 5.47 13.55 -12.88
CA LEU A 13 6.91 13.55 -12.59
C LEU A 13 7.32 14.41 -11.39
N THR A 14 6.59 15.48 -11.07
CA THR A 14 6.94 16.38 -9.95
C THR A 14 6.40 15.91 -8.61
N ARG A 15 5.33 15.10 -8.61
CA ARG A 15 4.78 14.46 -7.39
C ARG A 15 5.51 13.18 -7.01
N GLU A 16 6.16 12.51 -7.96
CA GLU A 16 6.92 11.27 -7.74
C GLU A 16 8.16 11.48 -6.85
N SER A 17 8.78 12.67 -6.84
CA SER A 17 10.05 12.91 -6.11
C SER A 17 9.91 13.36 -4.65
N ILE A 18 8.72 13.80 -4.19
CA ILE A 18 8.55 14.35 -2.83
C ILE A 18 8.38 13.24 -1.77
N TRP A 19 8.17 12.00 -2.20
CA TRP A 19 7.87 10.84 -1.34
C TRP A 19 9.09 9.95 -1.05
N SER A 20 10.30 10.42 -1.39
CA SER A 20 11.48 9.54 -1.57
C SER A 20 12.38 9.30 -0.36
N ALA A 21 12.21 9.91 0.83
CA ALA A 21 13.12 9.60 1.94
C ALA A 21 12.56 9.82 3.35
N GLU A 22 11.81 10.90 3.59
CA GLU A 22 11.50 11.33 4.96
C GLU A 22 10.27 10.62 5.56
N GLU A 23 9.21 10.38 4.76
CA GLU A 23 8.04 9.57 5.16
C GLU A 23 8.31 8.05 5.18
N PHE A 24 9.42 7.61 4.57
CA PHE A 24 9.77 6.19 4.52
C PHE A 24 10.17 5.64 5.89
N GLY A 25 10.67 6.47 6.82
CA GLY A 25 11.40 6.06 8.03
C GLY A 25 10.65 6.09 9.37
N ALA A 26 9.61 6.92 9.53
CA ALA A 26 9.00 7.14 10.85
C ALA A 26 8.22 5.92 11.40
N GLY A 27 7.65 5.09 10.52
CA GLY A 27 6.92 3.85 10.90
C GLY A 27 7.76 2.56 10.86
N LEU A 28 8.99 2.58 10.37
CA LEU A 28 9.76 1.34 10.16
C LEU A 28 10.32 0.70 11.45
N ARG A 29 10.33 1.40 12.58
CA ARG A 29 10.95 0.89 13.82
C ARG A 29 10.18 -0.26 14.47
N GLY A 30 8.87 -0.40 14.23
CA GLY A 30 8.05 -1.51 14.73
C GLY A 30 8.19 -2.82 13.92
N ALA A 31 8.41 -2.69 12.61
CA ALA A 31 8.33 -3.80 11.65
C ALA A 31 9.52 -4.78 11.64
N LEU A 32 10.62 -4.49 12.34
CA LEU A 32 11.80 -5.36 12.35
C LEU A 32 11.70 -6.56 13.30
N ARG A 33 10.73 -6.61 14.24
CA ARG A 33 10.73 -7.68 15.27
C ARG A 33 10.15 -9.02 14.80
N ASN A 34 9.34 -9.04 13.75
CA ASN A 34 8.71 -10.28 13.22
C ASN A 34 9.11 -10.61 11.76
N GLY A 35 10.06 -9.87 11.17
CA GLY A 35 10.31 -9.82 9.72
C GLY A 35 11.41 -10.74 9.16
N LEU A 36 11.81 -11.81 9.84
CA LEU A 36 12.88 -12.71 9.34
C LEU A 36 12.44 -13.65 8.20
N GLY A 37 11.16 -13.65 7.81
CA GLY A 37 10.64 -14.36 6.64
C GLY A 37 10.75 -13.62 5.30
N GLN A 38 11.16 -12.34 5.29
CA GLN A 38 11.05 -11.47 4.11
C GLN A 38 12.11 -11.66 3.03
N VAL A 39 13.20 -12.38 3.31
CA VAL A 39 14.31 -12.52 2.35
C VAL A 39 13.91 -13.37 1.12
N GLY A 40 13.09 -14.40 1.32
CA GLY A 40 12.59 -15.25 0.23
C GLY A 40 11.53 -14.57 -0.63
N ASP A 41 10.69 -13.74 -0.02
CA ASP A 41 9.59 -13.05 -0.71
C ASP A 41 10.13 -11.97 -1.68
N LEU A 42 11.19 -11.25 -1.28
CA LEU A 42 11.89 -10.29 -2.14
C LEU A 42 12.49 -10.93 -3.39
N ALA A 43 13.13 -12.10 -3.25
CA ALA A 43 13.73 -12.81 -4.38
C ALA A 43 12.69 -13.35 -5.37
N ASP A 44 11.57 -13.89 -4.88
CA ASP A 44 10.48 -14.36 -5.75
C ASP A 44 9.83 -13.20 -6.50
N LEU A 45 9.71 -12.02 -5.87
CA LEU A 45 9.19 -10.81 -6.51
C LEU A 45 10.05 -10.33 -7.67
N VAL A 46 11.37 -10.30 -7.48
CA VAL A 46 12.33 -9.95 -8.56
C VAL A 46 12.19 -10.92 -9.72
N ARG A 47 12.04 -12.22 -9.44
CA ARG A 47 11.85 -13.25 -10.47
C ARG A 47 10.52 -13.10 -11.20
N ARG A 48 9.44 -12.76 -10.48
CA ARG A 48 8.06 -12.70 -11.00
C ARG A 48 7.76 -11.44 -11.80
N TYR A 49 8.36 -10.31 -11.43
CA TYR A 49 8.09 -9.00 -12.04
C TYR A 49 9.27 -8.37 -12.77
N GLY A 50 10.46 -8.94 -12.65
CA GLY A 50 11.71 -8.36 -13.14
C GLY A 50 12.19 -7.18 -12.28
N VAL A 51 13.33 -6.61 -12.62
CA VAL A 51 13.85 -5.38 -11.99
C VAL A 51 13.24 -4.18 -12.73
N GLY A 52 12.13 -3.65 -12.23
CA GLY A 52 11.43 -2.56 -12.89
C GLY A 52 10.18 -2.08 -12.17
N ARG A 53 9.38 -1.27 -12.86
CA ARG A 53 8.20 -0.58 -12.31
C ARG A 53 7.17 -1.51 -11.66
N LYS A 54 6.98 -2.72 -12.19
CA LYS A 54 6.08 -3.74 -11.60
C LYS A 54 6.53 -4.18 -10.21
N LEU A 55 7.83 -4.40 -10.03
CA LEU A 55 8.40 -4.74 -8.72
C LEU A 55 8.17 -3.59 -7.71
N TYR A 56 8.43 -2.35 -8.13
CA TYR A 56 8.14 -1.18 -7.31
C TYR A 56 6.67 -1.11 -6.90
N SER A 57 5.73 -1.23 -7.85
CA SER A 57 4.29 -1.21 -7.55
C SER A 57 3.89 -2.32 -6.57
N ALA A 58 4.38 -3.54 -6.76
CA ALA A 58 4.11 -4.67 -5.87
C ALA A 58 4.60 -4.40 -4.44
N LEU A 59 5.84 -3.90 -4.30
CA LEU A 59 6.43 -3.56 -3.00
C LEU A 59 5.69 -2.41 -2.33
N SER A 60 5.32 -1.37 -3.08
CA SER A 60 4.57 -0.22 -2.57
C SER A 60 3.21 -0.64 -2.02
N VAL A 61 2.44 -1.45 -2.75
CA VAL A 61 1.14 -1.96 -2.29
C VAL A 61 1.29 -2.81 -1.02
N ARG A 62 2.29 -3.70 -0.97
CA ARG A 62 2.57 -4.50 0.24
C ARG A 62 2.93 -3.65 1.44
N LYS A 63 3.73 -2.59 1.22
CA LYS A 63 4.08 -1.64 2.28
C LYS A 63 2.85 -0.91 2.81
N ILE A 64 2.00 -0.39 1.93
CA ILE A 64 0.76 0.30 2.31
C ILE A 64 -0.13 -0.61 3.16
N TYR A 65 -0.33 -1.86 2.74
CA TYR A 65 -1.14 -2.80 3.52
C TYR A 65 -0.51 -3.13 4.88
N ALA A 66 0.82 -3.30 4.95
CA ALA A 66 1.50 -3.53 6.22
C ALA A 66 1.34 -2.34 7.19
N SER A 67 1.50 -1.11 6.69
CA SER A 67 1.28 0.11 7.49
C SER A 67 -0.17 0.23 7.95
N LEU A 68 -1.14 -0.17 7.14
CA LEU A 68 -2.54 -0.22 7.55
C LEU A 68 -2.78 -1.20 8.71
N VAL A 69 -2.19 -2.39 8.65
CA VAL A 69 -2.28 -3.40 9.72
C VAL A 69 -1.60 -2.91 11.01
N GLU A 70 -0.44 -2.26 10.90
CA GLU A 70 0.24 -1.65 12.04
C GLU A 70 -0.62 -0.57 12.69
N LEU A 71 -1.19 0.32 11.86
CA LEU A 71 -2.06 1.39 12.33
C LEU A 71 -3.35 0.89 13.01
N ALA A 72 -3.91 -0.22 12.51
CA ALA A 72 -5.04 -0.89 13.14
C ALA A 72 -4.63 -1.58 14.45
N THR A 73 -3.43 -2.15 14.51
CA THR A 73 -2.87 -2.77 15.72
C THR A 73 -2.70 -1.74 16.84
N GLU A 74 -2.19 -0.54 16.53
CA GLU A 74 -2.08 0.57 17.48
C GLU A 74 -3.45 1.00 18.04
N ARG A 75 -4.53 0.82 17.27
CA ARG A 75 -5.92 1.07 17.69
C ARG A 75 -6.55 -0.10 18.47
N GLY A 76 -5.81 -1.17 18.73
CA GLY A 76 -6.30 -2.34 19.44
C GLY A 76 -7.00 -3.37 18.55
N PHE A 77 -6.85 -3.26 17.23
CA PHE A 77 -7.44 -4.17 16.24
C PHE A 77 -6.37 -4.96 15.47
N PRO A 78 -5.51 -5.78 16.12
CA PRO A 78 -4.48 -6.53 15.41
C PRO A 78 -5.08 -7.58 14.46
N ARG A 79 -4.40 -7.84 13.33
CA ARG A 79 -4.77 -8.94 12.42
C ARG A 79 -4.25 -10.28 12.98
N PRO A 80 -5.11 -11.29 13.24
CA PRO A 80 -4.64 -12.61 13.62
C PRO A 80 -3.89 -13.30 12.47
N PRO A 81 -2.88 -14.14 12.75
CA PRO A 81 -2.01 -14.73 11.72
C PRO A 81 -2.75 -15.68 10.76
N ALA A 82 -3.83 -16.32 11.20
CA ALA A 82 -4.63 -17.23 10.39
C ALA A 82 -5.73 -16.55 9.56
N THR A 83 -5.95 -15.25 9.75
CA THR A 83 -7.05 -14.51 9.11
C THR A 83 -6.62 -13.97 7.76
N THR A 84 -7.35 -14.24 6.69
CA THR A 84 -7.06 -13.68 5.35
C THR A 84 -7.28 -12.15 5.31
N PRO A 85 -6.71 -11.44 4.33
CA PRO A 85 -6.94 -10.00 4.19
C PRO A 85 -8.41 -9.60 4.09
N TYR A 86 -9.25 -10.39 3.40
CA TYR A 86 -10.69 -10.13 3.29
C TYR A 86 -11.43 -10.39 4.60
N GLU A 87 -11.09 -11.44 5.34
CA GLU A 87 -11.69 -11.71 6.65
C GLU A 87 -11.33 -10.65 7.69
N TYR A 88 -10.19 -9.97 7.52
CA TYR A 88 -9.76 -8.87 8.39
C TYR A 88 -10.41 -7.51 8.02
N LEU A 89 -10.94 -7.36 6.81
CA LEU A 89 -11.56 -6.12 6.33
C LEU A 89 -12.73 -5.61 7.22
N PRO A 90 -13.64 -6.46 7.73
CA PRO A 90 -14.66 -6.02 8.69
C PRO A 90 -14.06 -5.41 9.96
N THR A 91 -12.96 -5.97 10.47
CA THR A 91 -12.22 -5.45 11.63
C THR A 91 -11.59 -4.10 11.30
N LEU A 92 -10.99 -3.94 10.12
CA LEU A 92 -10.48 -2.65 9.65
C LEU A 92 -11.59 -1.59 9.57
N ARG A 93 -12.78 -1.96 9.11
CA ARG A 93 -13.94 -1.03 9.07
C ARG A 93 -14.42 -0.61 10.46
N GLN A 94 -14.24 -1.45 11.47
CA GLN A 94 -14.48 -1.05 12.87
C GLN A 94 -13.42 -0.08 13.37
N ALA A 95 -12.15 -0.30 13.00
CA ALA A 95 -11.04 0.58 13.37
C ALA A 95 -11.07 1.94 12.64
N PHE A 96 -11.57 1.99 11.40
CA PHE A 96 -11.67 3.19 10.57
C PHE A 96 -13.06 3.32 9.90
N PRO A 97 -14.11 3.68 10.67
CA PRO A 97 -15.50 3.66 10.17
C PRO A 97 -15.77 4.55 8.96
N GLN A 98 -15.03 5.67 8.83
CA GLN A 98 -15.22 6.64 7.74
C GLN A 98 -14.53 6.25 6.43
N HIS A 99 -13.69 5.21 6.44
CA HIS A 99 -12.79 4.89 5.32
C HIS A 99 -13.05 3.52 4.69
N GLY A 100 -14.28 2.99 4.82
CA GLY A 100 -14.60 1.63 4.38
C GLY A 100 -14.37 1.34 2.89
N ARG A 101 -14.40 2.37 2.03
CA ARG A 101 -14.10 2.25 0.59
C ARG A 101 -12.61 2.15 0.34
N GLU A 102 -11.83 3.05 0.95
CA GLU A 102 -10.38 3.09 0.85
C GLU A 102 -9.75 1.79 1.38
N LEU A 103 -10.25 1.30 2.52
CA LEU A 103 -9.82 0.02 3.09
C LEU A 103 -10.05 -1.16 2.13
N ALA A 104 -11.18 -1.16 1.41
CA ALA A 104 -11.48 -2.20 0.44
C ALA A 104 -10.52 -2.12 -0.76
N THR A 105 -10.27 -0.91 -1.29
CA THR A 105 -9.33 -0.69 -2.40
C THR A 105 -7.91 -1.17 -2.06
N ILE A 106 -7.39 -0.80 -0.87
CA ILE A 106 -6.06 -1.21 -0.42
C ILE A 106 -5.98 -2.73 -0.22
N THR A 107 -7.02 -3.33 0.37
CA THR A 107 -7.08 -4.78 0.61
C THR A 107 -7.12 -5.55 -0.70
N GLU A 108 -7.94 -5.10 -1.65
CA GLU A 108 -8.03 -5.70 -2.99
C GLU A 108 -6.68 -5.66 -3.69
N ALA A 109 -6.04 -4.48 -3.76
CA ALA A 109 -4.73 -4.33 -4.37
C ALA A 109 -3.67 -5.24 -3.74
N TYR A 110 -3.67 -5.38 -2.40
CA TYR A 110 -2.77 -6.29 -1.72
C TYR A 110 -3.01 -7.76 -2.11
N VAL A 111 -4.27 -8.18 -2.16
CA VAL A 111 -4.64 -9.54 -2.55
C VAL A 111 -4.19 -9.84 -3.98
N GLN A 112 -4.43 -8.91 -4.91
CA GLN A 112 -3.96 -9.03 -6.29
C GLN A 112 -2.45 -9.24 -6.34
N VAL A 113 -1.68 -8.39 -5.65
CA VAL A 113 -0.22 -8.50 -5.58
C VAL A 113 0.24 -9.80 -4.93
N HIS A 114 -0.48 -10.29 -3.91
CA HIS A 114 -0.20 -11.55 -3.22
C HIS A 114 -0.36 -12.76 -4.15
N TYR A 115 -1.36 -12.75 -5.02
CA TYR A 115 -1.61 -13.84 -5.97
C TYR A 115 -0.85 -13.73 -7.29
N GLY A 116 -0.19 -12.61 -7.57
CA GLY A 116 0.68 -12.45 -8.74
C GLY A 116 0.26 -11.36 -9.73
N GLU A 117 -0.80 -10.64 -9.42
CA GLU A 117 -1.35 -9.57 -10.22
C GLU A 117 -0.84 -8.23 -9.70
N VAL A 118 -0.10 -7.49 -10.53
CA VAL A 118 0.50 -6.22 -10.10
C VAL A 118 -0.19 -5.07 -10.80
N PRO A 119 -0.42 -3.95 -10.07
CA PRO A 119 -0.89 -2.73 -10.68
C PRO A 119 -0.05 -2.38 -11.90
N THR A 120 -0.68 -2.41 -13.08
CA THR A 120 0.06 -2.27 -14.35
C THR A 120 0.25 -0.80 -14.74
N GLY A 121 -0.47 0.13 -14.09
CA GLY A 121 -0.44 1.57 -14.35
C GLY A 121 -0.01 2.45 -13.17
N ASN A 122 0.56 3.63 -13.46
CA ASN A 122 0.88 4.66 -12.45
C ASN A 122 -0.40 5.18 -11.79
N GLU A 123 -1.46 5.34 -12.56
CA GLU A 123 -2.74 5.85 -12.09
C GLU A 123 -3.36 4.94 -11.02
N GLU A 124 -3.22 3.63 -11.18
CA GLU A 124 -3.73 2.64 -10.23
C GLU A 124 -2.94 2.68 -8.90
N LEU A 125 -1.60 2.72 -8.99
CA LEU A 125 -0.77 2.88 -7.79
C LEU A 125 -1.00 4.22 -7.10
N ALA A 126 -1.13 5.32 -7.85
CA ALA A 126 -1.45 6.64 -7.33
C ALA A 126 -2.82 6.64 -6.63
N HIS A 127 -3.83 5.98 -7.21
CA HIS A 127 -5.14 5.84 -6.57
C HIS A 127 -5.07 5.09 -5.23
N ILE A 128 -4.30 4.00 -5.17
CA ILE A 128 -4.11 3.23 -3.93
C ILE A 128 -3.41 4.09 -2.86
N ARG A 129 -2.46 4.93 -3.27
CA ARG A 129 -1.78 5.89 -2.38
C ARG A 129 -2.73 6.97 -1.87
N ASP A 130 -3.55 7.56 -2.73
CA ASP A 130 -4.58 8.52 -2.32
C ASP A 130 -5.56 7.90 -1.31
N CYS A 131 -5.93 6.62 -1.49
CA CYS A 131 -6.74 5.89 -0.51
C CYS A 131 -6.03 5.76 0.84
N TRP A 132 -4.73 5.45 0.83
CA TRP A 132 -3.93 5.36 2.06
C TRP A 132 -3.83 6.71 2.78
N GLU A 133 -3.52 7.79 2.04
CA GLU A 133 -3.45 9.15 2.59
C GLU A 133 -4.75 9.56 3.27
N ARG A 134 -5.91 9.21 2.70
CA ARG A 134 -7.22 9.50 3.31
C ARG A 134 -7.41 8.75 4.63
N VAL A 135 -7.00 7.48 4.70
CA VAL A 135 -7.06 6.69 5.95
C VAL A 135 -6.12 7.30 7.00
N GLN A 136 -4.94 7.78 6.59
CA GLN A 136 -3.96 8.37 7.49
C GLN A 136 -4.36 9.78 7.96
N ALA A 137 -4.96 10.60 7.10
CA ALA A 137 -5.37 11.96 7.43
C ALA A 137 -6.66 12.02 8.27
N GLY A 138 -7.51 11.00 8.21
CA GLY A 138 -8.72 10.87 9.04
C GLY A 138 -8.45 10.49 10.49
N GLN A 139 -7.19 10.46 10.92
CA GLN A 139 -6.82 10.16 12.29
C GLN A 139 -7.05 11.39 13.19
N PRO A 140 -7.81 11.27 14.29
CA PRO A 140 -7.73 12.27 15.34
C PRO A 140 -6.31 12.22 15.94
N MET A 141 -5.64 13.37 15.93
CA MET A 141 -4.33 13.60 16.57
C MET A 141 -4.40 13.39 18.08
#